data_AF-A0AAV8X097-F1
#
_entry.id   AF-A0AAV8X097-F1
#
_cell.length_a   1.000
_cell.length_b   1.000
_cell.length_c   1.000
_cell.angle_alpha   90.00
_cell.angle_beta   90.00
_cell.angle_gamma   90.00
#
_symmetry.space_group_name_H-M   'P 1'
#
loop_
_entity.id
_entity.type
_entity.pdbx_description
1 polymer ?
#
loop_
_entity_poly.entity_id
_entity_poly.type
_entity_poly.pdbx_seq_one_letter_code
_entity_poly.pdbx_strand_id
1 'polypeptide(L)'
;MIRGAPPGTLAMANPSGWMTAELFVEVLKHFIKHSGSSKENPSVLIYDNHETHISIDSVNTARDNGVSILTLPPHSSNKMQPLDLSVYAPFKAYYHSAMDSWLLQNPGVPISIYEIAECVGVAHAKALTPANIMADFR
;
A
#
# COMPACT_ATOMS: atom_id res chain seq x y z
N MET A 1 -5.86 -15.34 5.50
CA MET A 1 -4.93 -14.18 5.44
C MET A 1 -5.60 -12.87 5.03
N ILE A 2 -6.71 -12.86 4.25
CA ILE A 2 -7.36 -11.60 3.82
C ILE A 2 -8.81 -11.41 4.30
N ARG A 3 -9.23 -12.13 5.33
CA ARG A 3 -10.58 -11.95 5.88
C ARG A 3 -10.71 -10.51 6.40
N GLY A 4 -11.78 -9.81 5.99
CA GLY A 4 -12.02 -8.43 6.38
C GLY A 4 -11.12 -7.38 5.71
N ALA A 5 -10.25 -7.79 4.77
CA ALA A 5 -9.45 -6.84 4.00
C ALA A 5 -10.31 -5.92 3.12
N PRO A 6 -9.82 -4.72 2.75
CA PRO A 6 -10.48 -3.88 1.75
C PRO A 6 -10.76 -4.64 0.44
N PRO A 7 -11.90 -4.38 -0.23
CA PRO A 7 -12.21 -4.98 -1.52
C PRO A 7 -11.09 -4.76 -2.55
N GLY A 8 -10.73 -5.81 -3.27
CA GLY A 8 -9.64 -5.77 -4.25
C GLY A 8 -8.25 -5.94 -3.67
N THR A 9 -8.07 -6.20 -2.37
CA THR A 9 -6.75 -6.43 -1.77
C THR A 9 -5.99 -7.58 -2.47
N LEU A 10 -4.75 -7.29 -2.91
CA LEU A 10 -3.78 -8.30 -3.32
C LEU A 10 -3.04 -8.84 -2.09
N ALA A 11 -3.03 -10.17 -1.90
CA ALA A 11 -2.23 -10.81 -0.87
C ALA A 11 -1.18 -11.73 -1.48
N MET A 12 0.04 -11.54 -1.01
CA MET A 12 1.23 -12.30 -1.40
C MET A 12 2.03 -12.62 -0.14
N ALA A 13 2.76 -13.73 -0.17
CA ALA A 13 3.65 -14.12 0.90
C ALA A 13 4.84 -14.86 0.31
N ASN A 14 5.99 -14.74 0.98
CA ASN A 14 7.14 -15.58 0.72
C ASN A 14 7.79 -15.98 2.07
N PRO A 15 8.70 -16.96 2.07
CA PRO A 15 9.30 -17.45 3.32
C PRO A 15 10.12 -16.42 4.10
N SER A 16 10.69 -15.40 3.44
CA SER A 16 11.50 -14.38 4.12
C SER A 16 10.65 -13.27 4.75
N GLY A 17 9.40 -13.11 4.30
CA GLY A 17 8.50 -12.03 4.69
C GLY A 17 8.83 -10.67 4.06
N TRP A 18 9.91 -10.56 3.30
CA TRP A 18 10.36 -9.31 2.67
C TRP A 18 9.81 -9.15 1.27
N MET A 19 9.69 -7.91 0.78
CA MET A 19 9.38 -7.69 -0.64
C MET A 19 10.49 -8.25 -1.53
N THR A 20 10.14 -8.76 -2.71
CA THR A 20 11.10 -9.16 -3.75
C THR A 20 10.77 -8.47 -5.07
N ALA A 21 11.71 -8.46 -6.01
CA ALA A 21 11.50 -7.87 -7.33
C ALA A 21 10.35 -8.55 -8.10
N GLU A 22 10.22 -9.87 -7.96
CA GLU A 22 9.17 -10.66 -8.60
C GLU A 22 7.80 -10.32 -8.03
N LEU A 23 7.69 -10.20 -6.70
CA LEU A 23 6.44 -9.80 -6.05
C LEU A 23 6.07 -8.35 -6.38
N PHE A 24 7.06 -7.46 -6.51
CA PHE A 24 6.81 -6.08 -6.87
C PHE A 24 6.20 -5.94 -8.28
N VAL A 25 6.60 -6.78 -9.24
CA VAL A 25 5.95 -6.81 -10.57
C VAL A 25 4.46 -7.12 -10.46
N GLU A 26 4.05 -8.01 -9.55
CA GLU A 26 2.63 -8.28 -9.30
C GLU A 26 1.92 -7.10 -8.63
N VAL A 27 2.58 -6.37 -7.72
CA VAL A 27 2.07 -5.09 -7.18
C VAL A 27 1.86 -4.08 -8.30
N LEU A 28 2.80 -3.95 -9.23
CA LEU A 28 2.70 -3.02 -10.36
C LEU A 28 1.54 -3.38 -11.31
N LYS A 29 1.36 -4.66 -11.64
CA LYS A 29 0.20 -5.13 -12.43
C LYS A 29 -1.11 -4.83 -11.72
N HIS A 30 -1.14 -5.01 -10.40
CA HIS A 30 -2.29 -4.67 -9.58
C HIS A 30 -2.60 -3.16 -9.61
N PHE A 31 -1.58 -2.31 -9.48
CA PHE A 31 -1.71 -0.87 -9.64
C PHE A 31 -2.26 -0.50 -11.02
N ILE A 32 -1.71 -1.05 -12.11
CA ILE A 32 -2.17 -0.79 -13.49
C ILE A 32 -3.65 -1.15 -13.63
N LYS A 33 -4.05 -2.34 -13.15
CA LYS A 33 -5.44 -2.80 -13.19
C LYS A 33 -6.41 -1.85 -12.48
N HIS A 34 -6.04 -1.34 -11.30
CA HIS A 34 -6.93 -0.54 -10.47
C HIS A 34 -6.88 0.96 -10.76
N SER A 35 -5.76 1.47 -11.30
CA SER A 35 -5.65 2.84 -11.81
C SER A 35 -6.29 3.00 -13.20
N GLY A 36 -6.40 1.91 -13.97
CA GLY A 36 -6.79 1.97 -15.38
C GLY A 36 -5.73 2.64 -16.24
N SER A 37 -4.45 2.54 -15.84
CA SER A 37 -3.35 3.17 -16.56
C SER A 37 -3.16 2.53 -17.94
N SER A 38 -3.01 3.37 -18.96
CA SER A 38 -2.66 2.98 -20.32
C SER A 38 -1.83 4.07 -20.99
N LYS A 39 -1.37 3.84 -22.23
CA LYS A 39 -0.66 4.87 -23.00
C LYS A 39 -1.53 6.09 -23.30
N GLU A 40 -2.84 5.90 -23.39
CA GLU A 40 -3.86 6.92 -23.63
C GLU A 40 -4.37 7.56 -22.32
N ASN A 41 -4.20 6.87 -21.19
CA ASN A 41 -4.54 7.34 -19.85
C ASN A 41 -3.34 7.14 -18.88
N PRO A 42 -2.26 7.93 -19.05
CA PRO A 42 -1.03 7.69 -18.31
C PRO A 42 -1.18 7.99 -16.83
N SER A 43 -0.41 7.29 -16.00
CA SER A 43 -0.37 7.51 -14.54
C SER A 43 1.06 7.71 -14.07
N VAL A 44 1.23 8.43 -12.95
CA VAL A 44 2.52 8.56 -12.26
C VAL A 44 2.49 7.69 -11.02
N LEU A 45 3.51 6.85 -10.86
CA LEU A 45 3.71 6.02 -9.67
C LEU A 45 4.95 6.52 -8.93
N ILE A 46 4.75 6.95 -7.68
CA ILE A 46 5.79 7.53 -6.82
C ILE A 46 6.13 6.54 -5.71
N TYR A 47 7.41 6.20 -5.52
CA TYR A 47 7.87 5.33 -4.43
C TYR A 47 9.34 5.58 -4.05
N ASP A 48 9.81 4.93 -2.98
CA ASP A 48 11.20 5.02 -2.53
C ASP A 48 12.18 4.23 -3.40
N ASN A 49 13.47 4.58 -3.37
CA ASN A 49 14.48 3.94 -4.22
C ASN A 49 14.97 2.57 -3.69
N HIS A 50 14.09 1.76 -3.08
CA HIS A 50 14.46 0.43 -2.60
C HIS A 50 14.75 -0.52 -3.78
N GLU A 51 15.79 -1.36 -3.65
CA GLU A 51 16.30 -2.18 -4.77
C GLU A 51 15.27 -3.16 -5.34
N THR A 52 14.33 -3.62 -4.51
CA THR A 52 13.26 -4.53 -4.94
C THR A 52 12.26 -3.88 -5.90
N HIS A 53 12.21 -2.54 -5.95
CA HIS A 53 11.32 -1.82 -6.86
C HIS A 53 11.93 -1.61 -8.26
N ILE A 54 13.21 -1.99 -8.45
CA ILE A 54 13.97 -1.69 -9.65
C ILE A 54 14.43 -2.99 -10.30
N SER A 55 13.62 -3.45 -11.25
CA SER A 55 13.95 -4.56 -12.13
C SER A 55 13.67 -4.20 -13.58
N ILE A 56 14.34 -4.85 -14.53
CA ILE A 56 14.06 -4.65 -15.96
C ILE A 56 12.57 -4.92 -16.26
N ASP A 57 12.00 -5.96 -15.64
CA ASP A 57 10.61 -6.34 -15.83
C ASP A 57 9.63 -5.30 -15.29
N SER A 58 9.88 -4.74 -14.12
CA SER A 58 9.04 -3.66 -13.56
C SER A 58 9.08 -2.40 -14.43
N VAL A 59 10.26 -1.99 -14.90
CA VAL A 59 10.42 -0.81 -15.76
C VAL A 59 9.75 -1.02 -17.13
N ASN A 60 9.90 -2.19 -17.74
CA ASN A 60 9.23 -2.51 -19.00
C ASN A 60 7.71 -2.56 -18.82
N THR A 61 7.23 -3.24 -17.78
CA THR A 61 5.79 -3.34 -17.46
C THR A 61 5.16 -1.97 -17.26
N ALA A 62 5.83 -1.07 -16.52
CA ALA A 62 5.35 0.29 -16.31
C ALA A 62 5.26 1.07 -17.63
N ARG A 63 6.35 1.06 -18.42
CA ARG A 63 6.43 1.76 -19.70
C ARG A 63 5.37 1.29 -20.70
N ASP A 64 5.18 -0.02 -20.80
CA ASP A 64 4.25 -0.61 -21.76
C ASP A 64 2.78 -0.30 -21.42
N ASN A 65 2.49 0.02 -20.16
CA ASN A 65 1.16 0.37 -19.66
C ASN A 65 0.98 1.86 -19.36
N GLY A 66 1.88 2.73 -19.83
CA GLY A 66 1.74 4.19 -19.65
C GLY A 66 1.97 4.69 -18.22
N VAL A 67 2.68 3.93 -17.39
CA VAL A 67 3.06 4.31 -16.03
C VAL A 67 4.44 4.97 -16.06
N SER A 68 4.50 6.22 -15.63
CA SER A 68 5.76 6.93 -15.36
C SER A 68 6.16 6.71 -13.91
N ILE A 69 7.35 6.16 -13.69
CA ILE A 69 7.89 5.93 -12.35
C ILE A 69 8.69 7.17 -11.90
N LEU A 70 8.42 7.66 -10.70
CA LEU A 70 9.20 8.70 -10.03
C LEU A 70 9.74 8.14 -8.71
N THR A 71 11.06 8.08 -8.56
CA THR A 71 11.68 7.67 -7.30
C THR A 71 12.08 8.87 -6.45
N LEU A 72 11.92 8.74 -5.14
CA LEU A 72 12.35 9.77 -4.19
C LEU A 72 13.85 9.66 -3.88
N PRO A 73 14.57 10.79 -3.75
CA PRO A 73 15.94 10.81 -3.24
C PRO A 73 16.10 10.06 -1.92
N PRO A 74 17.27 9.45 -1.66
CA PRO A 74 17.54 8.80 -0.39
C PRO A 74 17.28 9.74 0.81
N HIS A 75 16.77 9.17 1.91
CA HIS A 75 16.52 9.87 3.18
C HIS A 75 15.57 11.08 3.08
N SER A 76 14.62 11.04 2.16
CA SER A 76 13.67 12.14 1.96
C SER A 76 12.19 11.76 2.14
N SER A 77 11.89 10.50 2.47
CA SER A 77 10.50 10.03 2.64
C SER A 77 9.71 10.88 3.62
N ASN A 78 10.32 11.24 4.76
CA ASN A 78 9.71 12.10 5.78
C ASN A 78 9.38 13.53 5.34
N LYS A 79 9.77 13.94 4.13
CA LYS A 79 9.50 15.26 3.56
C LYS A 79 8.77 15.20 2.23
N MET A 80 8.91 14.11 1.48
CA MET A 80 8.46 14.01 0.09
C MET A 80 7.58 12.80 -0.19
N GLN A 81 7.49 11.82 0.71
CA GLN A 81 6.60 10.68 0.55
C GLN A 81 5.21 11.04 1.07
N PRO A 82 4.21 11.25 0.18
CA PRO A 82 2.91 11.77 0.60
C PRO A 82 2.28 10.86 1.66
N LEU A 83 2.25 9.54 1.40
CA LEU A 83 1.66 8.57 2.32
C LEU A 83 2.20 8.66 3.76
N ASP A 84 3.48 8.99 3.94
CA ASP A 84 4.09 9.13 5.27
C ASP A 84 3.69 10.43 5.97
N LEU A 85 3.42 11.50 5.21
CA LEU A 85 3.10 12.83 5.73
C LEU A 85 1.65 12.95 6.18
N SER A 86 0.70 12.42 5.41
CA SER A 86 -0.73 12.65 5.68
C SER A 86 -1.55 11.39 5.96
N VAL A 87 -1.32 10.30 5.22
CA VAL A 87 -2.25 9.15 5.20
C VAL A 87 -1.93 8.16 6.32
N TYR A 88 -0.66 7.91 6.59
CA TYR A 88 -0.26 6.89 7.56
C TYR A 88 -0.45 7.31 9.01
N ALA A 89 -0.43 8.59 9.34
CA ALA A 89 -0.73 9.05 10.69
C ALA A 89 -2.17 8.68 11.14
N PRO A 90 -3.24 9.09 10.42
CA PRO A 90 -4.60 8.69 10.76
C PRO A 90 -4.83 7.19 10.57
N PHE A 91 -4.20 6.55 9.56
CA PHE A 91 -4.31 5.10 9.38
C PHE A 91 -3.80 4.33 10.60
N LYS A 92 -2.61 4.66 11.12
CA LYS A 92 -2.05 4.03 12.33
C LYS A 92 -2.96 4.22 13.54
N ALA A 93 -3.50 5.43 13.72
CA ALA A 93 -4.42 5.71 14.83
C ALA A 93 -5.70 4.86 14.76
N TYR A 94 -6.32 4.76 13.58
CA TYR A 94 -7.51 3.92 13.40
C TYR A 94 -7.20 2.43 13.45
N TYR A 95 -6.01 2.02 13.00
CA TYR A 95 -5.56 0.63 13.07
C TYR A 95 -5.35 0.19 14.51
N HIS A 96 -4.69 1.00 15.35
CA HIS A 96 -4.58 0.73 16.79
C HIS A 96 -5.96 0.64 17.45
N SER A 97 -6.86 1.58 17.14
CA SER A 97 -8.23 1.55 17.66
C SER A 97 -9.00 0.28 17.24
N ALA A 98 -8.77 -0.20 16.01
CA ALA A 98 -9.37 -1.43 15.50
C ALA A 98 -8.81 -2.67 16.23
N MET A 99 -7.50 -2.72 16.46
CA MET A 99 -6.86 -3.79 17.24
C MET A 99 -7.36 -3.82 18.68
N ASP A 100 -7.43 -2.66 19.34
CA ASP A 100 -7.94 -2.55 20.72
C ASP A 100 -9.39 -3.03 20.83
N SER A 101 -10.23 -2.63 19.86
CA SER A 101 -11.62 -3.07 19.78
C SER A 101 -11.72 -4.59 19.60
N TRP A 102 -10.85 -5.17 18.76
CA TRP A 102 -10.82 -6.61 18.54
C TRP A 102 -10.39 -7.37 19.79
N LEU A 103 -9.36 -6.92 20.50
CA LEU A 103 -8.87 -7.53 21.74
C LEU A 103 -9.92 -7.49 22.86
N LEU A 104 -10.66 -6.38 22.99
CA LEU A 104 -11.76 -6.26 23.96
C LEU A 104 -12.91 -7.24 23.66
N GLN A 105 -13.18 -7.51 22.38
CA GLN A 105 -14.21 -8.46 21.97
C GLN A 105 -13.76 -9.93 22.09
N ASN A 106 -12.45 -10.19 22.15
CA ASN A 106 -11.87 -11.52 22.20
C ASN A 106 -10.90 -11.68 23.41
N PRO A 107 -11.41 -11.65 24.66
CA PRO A 107 -10.55 -11.68 25.84
C PRO A 107 -9.66 -12.93 25.90
N GLY A 108 -8.36 -12.72 26.14
CA GLY A 108 -7.38 -13.80 26.29
C GLY A 108 -6.91 -14.44 24.98
N VAL A 109 -7.42 -13.99 23.83
CA VAL A 109 -6.99 -14.45 22.50
C VAL A 109 -5.99 -13.45 21.91
N PRO A 110 -4.75 -13.85 21.60
CA PRO A 110 -3.81 -12.96 20.93
C PRO A 110 -4.20 -12.76 19.47
N ILE A 111 -3.94 -11.56 18.94
CA ILE A 111 -4.03 -11.29 17.49
C ILE A 111 -2.95 -12.08 16.76
N SER A 112 -3.34 -12.82 15.73
CA SER A 112 -2.43 -13.51 14.83
C SER A 112 -2.43 -12.86 13.44
N ILE A 113 -1.65 -13.42 12.51
CA ILE A 113 -1.61 -12.96 11.11
C ILE A 113 -2.96 -13.06 10.38
N TYR A 114 -3.92 -13.82 10.92
CA TYR A 114 -5.22 -14.03 10.28
C TYR A 114 -6.19 -12.88 10.53
N GLU A 115 -5.99 -12.10 11.60
CA GLU A 115 -6.84 -10.98 12.02
C GLU A 115 -6.31 -9.62 11.57
N ILE A 116 -5.03 -9.55 11.16
CA ILE A 116 -4.39 -8.30 10.71
C ILE A 116 -5.21 -7.65 9.59
N ALA A 117 -5.62 -8.43 8.59
CA ALA A 117 -6.34 -7.92 7.44
C ALA A 117 -7.70 -7.30 7.79
N GLU A 118 -8.38 -7.82 8.81
CA GLU A 118 -9.65 -7.28 9.29
C GLU A 118 -9.45 -5.91 9.94
N CYS A 119 -8.43 -5.78 10.79
CA CYS A 119 -8.05 -4.51 11.39
C CYS A 119 -7.63 -3.48 10.32
N VAL A 120 -6.89 -3.92 9.29
CA VAL A 120 -6.55 -3.08 8.14
C VAL A 120 -7.81 -2.60 7.41
N GLY A 121 -8.80 -3.47 7.20
CA GLY A 121 -10.06 -3.09 6.54
C GLY A 121 -10.79 -1.96 7.27
N VAL A 122 -10.91 -2.07 8.59
CA VAL A 122 -11.54 -1.05 9.43
C VAL A 122 -10.77 0.27 9.37
N ALA A 123 -9.43 0.22 9.49
CA ALA A 123 -8.59 1.40 9.45
C ALA A 123 -8.60 2.08 8.06
N HIS A 124 -8.51 1.28 7.00
CA HIS A 124 -8.49 1.74 5.62
C HIS A 124 -9.75 2.54 5.28
N ALA A 125 -10.93 2.02 5.63
CA ALA A 125 -12.21 2.69 5.36
C ALA A 125 -12.31 4.08 6.03
N LYS A 126 -11.64 4.29 7.16
CA LYS A 126 -11.64 5.57 7.90
C LYS A 126 -10.51 6.51 7.48
N ALA A 127 -9.34 5.98 7.14
CA ALA A 127 -8.15 6.77 6.86
C ALA A 127 -8.02 7.18 5.39
N LEU A 128 -8.28 6.27 4.44
CA LEU A 128 -8.03 6.49 3.02
C LEU A 128 -9.24 7.15 2.35
N THR A 129 -9.65 8.30 2.88
CA THR A 129 -10.72 9.13 2.31
C THR A 129 -10.16 10.08 1.25
N PRO A 130 -10.96 10.51 0.25
CA PRO A 130 -10.52 11.51 -0.73
C PRO A 130 -9.99 12.79 -0.08
N ALA A 131 -10.60 13.24 1.03
CA ALA A 131 -10.17 14.43 1.74
C ALA A 131 -8.74 14.28 2.31
N ASN A 132 -8.45 13.15 2.95
CA ASN A 132 -7.11 12.89 3.50
C ASN A 132 -6.08 12.73 2.37
N ILE A 133 -6.42 11.98 1.32
CA ILE A 133 -5.52 11.76 0.17
C ILE A 133 -5.21 13.09 -0.54
N MET A 134 -6.21 13.93 -0.77
CA MET A 134 -6.00 15.22 -1.45
C MET A 134 -5.28 16.25 -0.59
N ALA A 135 -5.36 16.18 0.74
CA ALA A 135 -4.67 17.10 1.63
C ALA A 135 -3.15 17.04 1.49
N ASP A 136 -2.63 15.93 0.97
CA ASP A 136 -1.20 15.65 0.78
C ASP A 136 -0.58 16.29 -0.46
N PHE A 137 -1.42 16.61 -1.45
CA PHE A 137 -0.99 17.16 -2.75
C PHE A 137 -1.28 18.66 -2.88
N ARG A 138 -1.55 19.33 -1.76
CA ARG A 138 -1.80 20.78 -1.67
C ARG A 138 -0.55 21.51 -1.20
#